data_AF-A0A194PLR9-F1
#
_entry.id   AF-A0A194PLR9-F1
#
_cell.length_a   1.000
_cell.length_b   1.000
_cell.length_c   1.000
_cell.angle_alpha   90.00
_cell.angle_beta   90.00
_cell.angle_gamma   90.00
#
_symmetry.space_group_name_H-M   'P 1'
#
loop_
_entity.id
_entity.type
_entity.pdbx_description
1 polymer ?
#
loop_
_entity_poly.entity_id
_entity_poly.type
_entity_poly.pdbx_seq_one_letter_code
_entity_poly.pdbx_strand_id
1 'polypeptide(L)'
;MFKSVLISTVTNFCKYNTSLKCKYNVNRFTRFLHQTVVFESPRNISKDKSFPSAISRKYEVLNETNLPVIEHTADEIHMDEKYPILSDEFDGINLERGKNGVFEIEDLVELLQRENSKNIFVASVPKEINYVEYICVVSGRSKRHIKALAEFVRKVYKKKCYKSDHIPRIEGKDSDEWMALDLGNIALHIFSDKAREVYDLETLWAVGPEYDEKMKQKSDVVDIFENYSSYLKDLKPLE
;
A
#
# COMPACT_ATOMS: atom_id res chain seq x y z
N MET A 1 -39.99 -3.94 19.10
CA MET A 1 -38.80 -4.62 19.64
C MET A 1 -37.86 -4.81 18.46
N PHE A 2 -36.68 -4.22 18.26
CA PHE A 2 -35.72 -3.40 19.02
C PHE A 2 -35.24 -2.32 18.02
N LYS A 3 -35.46 -1.03 18.28
CA LYS A 3 -34.48 -0.03 18.79
C LYS A 3 -33.17 0.10 18.00
N SER A 4 -33.16 1.16 17.21
CA SER A 4 -32.09 1.97 16.65
C SER A 4 -30.90 2.22 17.60
N VAL A 5 -29.69 2.17 17.03
CA VAL A 5 -28.41 2.59 17.63
C VAL A 5 -27.73 3.53 16.61
N LEU A 6 -27.99 4.84 16.68
CA LEU A 6 -27.23 5.88 17.37
C LEU A 6 -25.74 5.96 16.99
N ILE A 7 -25.50 6.88 16.06
CA ILE A 7 -24.23 7.55 15.74
C ILE A 7 -23.81 8.40 16.94
N SER A 8 -22.58 8.24 17.45
CA SER A 8 -22.01 9.16 18.43
C SER A 8 -20.65 9.69 17.99
N THR A 9 -20.68 10.91 17.47
CA THR A 9 -19.57 11.85 17.44
C THR A 9 -19.24 12.31 18.85
N VAL A 10 -17.97 12.26 19.25
CA VAL A 10 -17.46 13.02 20.41
C VAL A 10 -16.29 13.89 19.96
N THR A 11 -16.60 15.16 19.78
CA THR A 11 -15.69 16.28 19.85
C THR A 11 -15.28 16.54 21.31
N ASN A 12 -14.01 16.90 21.51
CA ASN A 12 -13.53 18.18 22.08
C ASN A 12 -12.58 18.15 23.30
N PHE A 13 -11.64 19.13 23.27
CA PHE A 13 -10.66 19.62 24.29
C PHE A 13 -9.34 18.82 24.44
N CYS A 14 -8.15 19.43 24.58
CA CYS A 14 -7.82 20.77 25.07
C CYS A 14 -6.51 21.33 24.46
N LYS A 15 -6.41 22.66 24.57
CA LYS A 15 -5.43 23.63 24.09
C LYS A 15 -4.04 23.45 24.71
N TYR A 16 -2.99 23.70 23.93
CA TYR A 16 -1.92 24.61 24.36
C TYR A 16 -1.46 25.48 23.18
N ASN A 17 -1.28 26.75 23.52
CA ASN A 17 -1.09 27.90 22.65
C ASN A 17 0.36 28.36 22.83
N THR A 18 1.08 28.60 21.74
CA THR A 18 1.90 29.82 21.58
C THR A 18 2.34 29.95 20.13
N SER A 19 1.74 30.94 19.46
CA SER A 19 2.40 31.98 18.67
C SER A 19 3.68 31.59 17.90
N LEU A 20 3.61 31.65 16.57
CA LEU A 20 4.29 32.69 15.79
C LEU A 20 3.89 32.61 14.30
N LYS A 21 3.70 33.80 13.73
CA LYS A 21 3.10 34.10 12.43
C LYS A 21 3.95 33.60 11.26
N CYS A 22 3.39 32.77 10.38
CA CYS A 22 3.86 32.65 9.00
C CYS A 22 3.24 33.77 8.16
N LYS A 23 4.07 34.72 7.70
CA LYS A 23 3.77 35.58 6.56
C LYS A 23 4.50 35.04 5.34
N TYR A 24 3.78 35.04 4.22
CA TYR A 24 4.19 34.57 2.91
C TYR A 24 5.34 35.38 2.26
N ASN A 25 6.21 34.63 1.58
CA ASN A 25 6.74 34.81 0.22
C ASN A 25 7.98 35.71 -0.07
N VAL A 26 8.74 35.18 -1.05
CA VAL A 26 9.59 35.78 -2.09
C VAL A 26 11.11 35.65 -1.94
N ASN A 27 11.65 34.70 -2.71
CA ASN A 27 12.95 34.64 -3.40
C ASN A 27 14.24 35.06 -2.67
N ARG A 28 15.16 34.10 -2.50
CA ARG A 28 16.53 34.22 -3.06
C ARG A 28 17.28 32.90 -3.09
N PHE A 29 17.81 32.61 -4.28
CA PHE A 29 18.89 31.68 -4.59
C PHE A 29 20.01 31.65 -3.54
N THR A 30 20.41 30.47 -3.09
CA THR A 30 21.83 30.09 -2.95
C THR A 30 21.99 28.59 -3.21
N ARG A 31 22.97 28.28 -4.08
CA ARG A 31 23.36 26.94 -4.49
C ARG A 31 24.01 26.22 -3.32
N PHE A 32 23.48 25.06 -2.91
CA PHE A 32 24.27 24.10 -2.16
C PHE A 32 25.12 23.29 -3.16
N LEU A 33 26.42 23.57 -3.17
CA LEU A 33 27.42 22.74 -3.83
C LEU A 33 27.49 21.40 -3.08
N HIS A 34 26.94 20.34 -3.67
CA HIS A 34 27.36 18.98 -3.33
C HIS A 34 28.81 18.85 -3.78
N GLN A 35 29.73 18.67 -2.84
CA GLN A 35 31.11 18.31 -3.14
C GLN A 35 31.11 16.81 -3.48
N THR A 36 31.08 16.50 -4.78
CA THR A 36 31.27 15.14 -5.28
C THR A 36 32.73 14.75 -5.11
N VAL A 37 33.00 13.71 -4.32
CA VAL A 37 34.30 13.04 -4.29
C VAL A 37 34.32 12.04 -5.44
N VAL A 38 35.18 12.27 -6.43
CA VAL A 38 35.42 11.32 -7.52
C VAL A 38 36.60 10.45 -7.12
N PHE A 39 36.38 9.14 -7.01
CA PHE A 39 37.45 8.16 -6.89
C PHE A 39 37.89 7.74 -8.31
N GLU A 40 39.12 8.10 -8.70
CA GLU A 40 39.75 7.53 -9.90
C GLU A 40 40.51 6.25 -9.55
N SER A 41 40.37 5.25 -10.43
CA SER A 41 41.03 3.94 -10.32
C SER A 41 42.55 4.07 -10.56
N PRO A 42 43.41 3.36 -9.82
CA PRO A 42 44.85 3.58 -9.85
C PRO A 42 45.49 2.83 -11.03
N ARG A 43 45.30 3.31 -12.27
CA ARG A 43 46.04 2.80 -13.43
C ARG A 43 46.39 3.92 -14.44
N ASN A 44 47.27 4.82 -14.03
CA ASN A 44 48.44 5.33 -14.76
C ASN A 44 48.88 6.66 -14.12
N ILE A 45 50.00 6.65 -13.38
CA ILE A 45 50.66 7.87 -12.96
C ILE A 45 51.62 8.27 -14.08
N SER A 46 51.17 9.14 -14.99
CA SER A 46 52.11 9.93 -15.79
C SER A 46 52.56 11.12 -14.95
N LYS A 47 53.88 11.22 -14.74
CA LYS A 47 54.57 12.30 -14.04
C LYS A 47 54.19 13.68 -14.60
N ASP A 48 54.20 14.65 -13.69
CA ASP A 48 54.15 16.10 -13.89
C ASP A 48 52.84 16.71 -14.38
N LYS A 49 52.05 17.23 -13.43
CA LYS A 49 51.16 18.39 -13.69
C LYS A 49 51.20 19.36 -12.50
N SER A 50 52.03 20.38 -12.64
CA SER A 50 51.81 21.68 -11.98
C SER A 50 50.38 22.14 -12.27
N PHE A 51 49.59 22.37 -11.23
CA PHE A 51 48.25 22.95 -11.37
C PHE A 51 48.34 24.42 -11.77
N PRO A 52 47.43 24.94 -12.62
CA PRO A 52 47.35 26.38 -12.89
C PRO A 52 47.25 27.15 -11.58
N SER A 53 48.04 28.22 -11.47
CA SER A 53 48.29 29.01 -10.26
C SER A 53 47.04 29.57 -9.55
N ALA A 54 45.88 29.58 -10.22
CA ALA A 54 44.60 29.98 -9.64
C ALA A 54 43.92 28.89 -8.78
N ILE A 55 44.13 27.60 -9.07
CA ILE A 55 43.51 26.48 -8.32
C ILE A 55 44.36 26.11 -7.10
N SER A 56 45.68 26.27 -7.19
CA SER A 56 46.63 25.94 -6.12
C SER A 56 46.43 26.74 -4.82
N ARG A 57 45.80 27.92 -4.85
CA ARG A 57 45.58 28.73 -3.64
C ARG A 57 44.39 28.27 -2.79
N LYS A 58 43.49 27.45 -3.34
CA LYS A 58 42.27 27.01 -2.65
C LYS A 58 42.34 25.56 -2.16
N TYR A 59 43.30 24.79 -2.67
CA TYR A 59 43.43 23.38 -2.39
C TYR A 59 44.89 23.06 -2.06
N GLU A 60 45.12 22.51 -0.86
CA GLU A 60 46.40 21.91 -0.51
C GLU A 60 46.39 20.43 -0.88
N VAL A 61 47.48 19.98 -1.52
CA VAL A 61 47.69 18.57 -1.82
C VAL A 61 48.31 17.93 -0.59
N LEU A 62 47.57 17.00 0.04
CA LEU A 62 48.04 16.26 1.20
C LEU A 62 49.01 15.17 0.74
N ASN A 63 50.26 15.27 1.21
CA ASN A 63 51.29 14.25 1.03
C ASN A 63 51.52 13.53 2.36
N GLU A 64 52.18 12.37 2.35
CA GLU A 64 52.44 11.57 3.57
C GLU A 64 53.13 12.37 4.70
N THR A 65 53.87 13.43 4.37
CA THR A 65 54.54 14.32 5.32
C THR A 65 53.65 15.46 5.85
N ASN A 66 52.51 15.75 5.21
CA ASN A 66 51.60 16.86 5.52
C ASN A 66 50.19 16.37 5.89
N LEU A 67 50.03 15.08 6.20
CA LEU A 67 48.78 14.56 6.73
C LEU A 67 48.55 15.15 8.13
N PRO A 68 47.40 15.79 8.40
CA PRO A 68 47.06 16.18 9.76
C PRO A 68 46.97 14.91 10.61
N VAL A 69 47.75 14.85 11.69
CA VAL A 69 47.65 13.77 12.67
C VAL A 69 46.30 13.92 13.36
N ILE A 70 45.43 12.93 13.17
CA ILE A 70 44.13 12.88 13.84
C ILE A 70 44.41 12.38 15.26
N GLU A 71 44.60 13.30 16.21
CA GLU A 71 44.85 12.99 17.62
C GLU A 71 43.67 12.32 18.35
N HIS A 72 42.54 12.10 17.66
CA HIS A 72 41.44 11.26 18.13
C HIS A 72 41.49 9.89 17.44
N THR A 73 42.59 9.17 17.65
CA THR A 73 42.70 7.75 17.31
C THR A 73 42.13 6.95 18.47
N ALA A 74 40.88 6.50 18.30
CA ALA A 74 40.23 5.43 19.04
C ALA A 74 40.37 5.46 20.58
N ASP A 75 39.60 6.32 21.25
CA ASP A 75 39.08 6.02 22.59
C ASP A 75 37.73 6.74 22.77
N GLU A 76 36.70 5.93 22.97
CA GLU A 76 35.35 6.28 23.42
C GLU A 76 34.58 7.34 22.61
N ILE A 77 34.05 6.90 21.46
CA ILE A 77 32.74 7.41 21.05
C ILE A 77 31.78 6.91 22.13
N HIS A 78 31.34 7.80 23.03
CA HIS A 78 30.07 7.58 23.73
C HIS A 78 29.03 7.28 22.64
N MET A 79 28.69 6.01 22.49
CA MET A 79 27.58 5.54 21.68
C MET A 79 26.30 5.99 22.39
N ASP A 80 26.05 7.29 22.42
CA ASP A 80 24.68 7.78 22.48
C ASP A 80 24.07 7.43 21.12
N GLU A 81 23.66 6.16 21.00
CA GLU A 81 22.87 5.64 19.89
C GLU A 81 21.57 6.42 19.81
N LYS A 82 21.60 7.53 19.10
CA LYS A 82 20.39 8.27 18.73
C LYS A 82 20.44 8.65 17.27
N TYR A 83 20.67 7.66 16.41
CA TYR A 83 19.93 7.67 15.16
C TYR A 83 18.45 7.63 15.58
N PRO A 84 17.60 8.58 15.14
CA PRO A 84 16.18 8.46 15.42
C PRO A 84 15.76 7.11 14.86
N ILE A 85 15.25 6.24 15.74
CA ILE A 85 14.65 4.96 15.41
C ILE A 85 13.78 5.26 14.20
N LEU A 86 14.15 4.71 13.04
CA LEU A 86 13.30 4.72 11.87
C LEU A 86 12.02 4.07 12.37
N SER A 87 10.96 4.85 12.59
CA SER A 87 9.72 4.39 13.22
C SER A 87 9.36 3.05 12.59
N ASP A 88 9.24 1.99 13.40
CA ASP A 88 8.96 0.66 12.87
C ASP A 88 7.69 0.75 12.01
N GLU A 89 7.78 0.34 10.75
CA GLU A 89 6.65 0.39 9.79
C GLU A 89 5.43 -0.36 10.36
N PHE A 90 5.66 -1.25 11.33
CA PHE A 90 4.67 -2.08 12.01
C PHE A 90 4.30 -1.61 13.43
N ASP A 91 4.73 -0.41 13.87
CA ASP A 91 4.43 0.08 15.22
C ASP A 91 2.91 0.22 15.45
N GLY A 92 2.40 -0.46 16.48
CA GLY A 92 0.98 -0.51 16.81
C GLY A 92 0.13 -1.45 15.93
N ILE A 93 0.74 -2.43 15.25
CA ILE A 93 0.03 -3.47 14.51
C ILE A 93 0.13 -4.81 15.25
N ASN A 94 -0.99 -5.53 15.36
CA ASN A 94 -0.98 -6.88 15.90
C ASN A 94 -0.31 -7.88 14.93
N LEU A 95 0.91 -8.30 15.28
CA LEU A 95 1.70 -9.28 14.53
C LEU A 95 1.48 -10.74 14.99
N GLU A 96 0.63 -10.97 15.98
CA GLU A 96 0.28 -12.33 16.40
C GLU A 96 -0.60 -13.02 15.36
N ARG A 97 -0.39 -14.32 15.17
CA ARG A 97 -1.18 -15.12 14.22
C ARG A 97 -2.63 -15.22 14.70
N GLY A 98 -3.57 -15.17 13.75
CA GLY A 98 -4.98 -15.44 14.02
C GLY A 98 -5.26 -16.89 14.47
N LYS A 99 -6.47 -17.11 14.97
CA LYS A 99 -6.99 -18.41 15.41
C LYS A 99 -7.43 -19.26 14.20
N ASN A 100 -8.23 -18.68 13.31
CA ASN A 100 -8.81 -19.41 12.17
C ASN A 100 -7.90 -19.35 10.93
N GLY A 101 -7.05 -18.33 10.84
CA GLY A 101 -6.13 -18.12 9.72
C GLY A 101 -4.94 -17.26 10.12
N VAL A 102 -4.19 -16.77 9.12
CA VAL A 102 -3.08 -15.84 9.37
C VAL A 102 -3.61 -14.48 9.84
N PHE A 103 -4.74 -14.05 9.27
CA PHE A 103 -5.46 -12.85 9.69
C PHE A 103 -6.81 -13.20 10.31
N GLU A 104 -7.12 -12.51 11.40
CA GLU A 104 -8.50 -12.32 11.84
C GLU A 104 -9.11 -11.12 11.11
N ILE A 105 -10.44 -11.11 11.01
CA ILE A 105 -11.16 -10.07 10.28
C ILE A 105 -11.03 -8.72 10.99
N GLU A 106 -11.04 -8.68 12.32
CA GLU A 106 -10.88 -7.45 13.09
C GLU A 106 -9.51 -6.82 12.86
N ASP A 107 -8.44 -7.62 12.92
CA ASP A 107 -7.06 -7.18 12.66
C ASP A 107 -6.93 -6.59 11.25
N LEU A 108 -7.55 -7.23 10.26
CA LEU A 108 -7.52 -6.77 8.87
C LEU A 108 -8.26 -5.43 8.73
N VAL A 109 -9.44 -5.30 9.33
CA VAL A 109 -10.23 -4.05 9.29
C VAL A 109 -9.48 -2.91 9.97
N GLU A 110 -8.85 -3.15 11.13
CA GLU A 110 -8.04 -2.15 11.83
C GLU A 110 -6.85 -1.68 10.98
N LEU A 111 -6.15 -2.63 10.33
CA LEU A 111 -5.05 -2.33 9.41
C LEU A 111 -5.53 -1.46 8.23
N LEU A 112 -6.66 -1.80 7.62
CA LEU A 112 -7.24 -1.05 6.51
C LEU A 112 -7.68 0.37 6.93
N GLN A 113 -8.23 0.50 8.14
CA GLN A 113 -8.61 1.80 8.72
C GLN A 113 -7.39 2.66 9.03
N ARG A 114 -6.30 2.06 9.54
CA ARG A 114 -5.03 2.76 9.80
C ARG A 114 -4.44 3.36 8.53
N GLU A 115 -4.50 2.62 7.41
CA GLU A 115 -4.12 3.12 6.09
C GLU A 115 -5.16 4.09 5.48
N ASN A 116 -6.16 4.51 6.25
CA ASN A 116 -7.24 5.40 5.86
C ASN A 116 -8.06 4.90 4.66
N SER A 117 -8.21 3.60 4.47
CA SER A 117 -9.03 3.06 3.39
C SER A 117 -10.50 3.47 3.54
N LYS A 118 -11.22 3.58 2.41
CA LYS A 118 -12.64 3.98 2.40
C LYS A 118 -13.53 2.79 2.11
N ASN A 119 -14.81 2.89 2.49
CA ASN A 119 -15.86 1.95 2.15
C ASN A 119 -15.43 0.49 2.35
N ILE A 120 -15.17 0.13 3.62
CA ILE A 120 -14.83 -1.23 4.00
C ILE A 120 -16.14 -2.00 4.14
N PHE A 121 -16.34 -2.96 3.26
CA PHE A 121 -17.46 -3.89 3.30
C PHE A 121 -16.92 -5.28 3.64
N VAL A 122 -17.62 -5.98 4.53
CA VAL A 122 -17.27 -7.34 4.93
C VAL A 122 -18.51 -8.20 4.86
N ALA A 123 -18.43 -9.32 4.15
CA ALA A 123 -19.47 -10.33 4.08
C ALA A 123 -18.93 -11.66 4.61
N SER A 124 -19.75 -12.37 5.40
CA SER A 124 -19.48 -13.74 5.79
C SER A 124 -20.05 -14.68 4.74
N VAL A 125 -19.24 -15.62 4.27
CA VAL A 125 -19.62 -16.59 3.24
C VAL A 125 -20.04 -17.89 3.92
N PRO A 126 -21.17 -18.50 3.52
CA PRO A 126 -21.59 -19.78 4.07
C PRO A 126 -20.60 -20.89 3.70
N LYS A 127 -20.34 -21.79 4.65
CA LYS A 127 -19.37 -22.88 4.51
C LYS A 127 -19.68 -23.85 3.37
N GLU A 128 -20.93 -23.86 2.91
CA GLU A 128 -21.41 -24.70 1.80
C GLU A 128 -20.72 -24.37 0.45
N ILE A 129 -20.33 -23.12 0.25
CA ILE A 129 -19.73 -22.63 -1.01
C ILE A 129 -18.24 -23.01 -1.12
N ASN A 130 -17.63 -23.51 -0.03
CA ASN A 130 -16.23 -23.96 0.06
C ASN A 130 -15.23 -23.04 -0.69
N TYR A 131 -15.36 -21.73 -0.48
CA TYR A 131 -14.51 -20.72 -1.11
C TYR A 131 -13.63 -20.04 -0.06
N VAL A 132 -14.20 -19.14 0.73
CA VAL A 132 -13.54 -18.46 1.86
C VAL A 132 -14.54 -18.31 3.01
N GLU A 133 -14.07 -17.92 4.20
CA GLU A 133 -14.97 -17.63 5.34
C GLU A 133 -15.50 -16.19 5.28
N TYR A 134 -14.64 -15.25 4.83
CA TYR A 134 -14.99 -13.84 4.71
C TYR A 134 -14.51 -13.24 3.39
N ILE A 135 -15.33 -12.34 2.86
CA ILE A 135 -14.97 -11.48 1.73
C ILE A 135 -14.89 -10.06 2.26
N CYS A 136 -13.76 -9.41 2.01
CA CYS A 136 -13.55 -8.01 2.36
C CYS A 136 -13.39 -7.20 1.08
N VAL A 137 -14.20 -6.16 0.91
CA VAL A 137 -14.16 -5.27 -0.26
C VAL A 137 -13.87 -3.85 0.21
N VAL A 138 -12.81 -3.24 -0.32
CA VAL A 138 -12.27 -1.96 0.14
C VAL A 138 -12.06 -1.01 -1.04
N SER A 139 -12.36 0.27 -0.84
CA SER A 139 -12.12 1.31 -1.84
C SER A 139 -10.82 2.06 -1.56
N GLY A 140 -9.93 2.10 -2.55
CA GLY A 140 -8.71 2.88 -2.53
C GLY A 140 -8.88 4.26 -3.18
N ARG A 141 -8.31 5.31 -2.56
CA ARG A 141 -8.39 6.69 -3.05
C ARG A 141 -7.72 6.93 -4.41
N SER A 142 -6.69 6.16 -4.75
CA SER A 142 -5.93 6.32 -5.99
C SER A 142 -5.23 5.02 -6.36
N LYS A 143 -4.81 4.89 -7.62
CA LYS A 143 -4.04 3.73 -8.13
C LYS A 143 -2.81 3.42 -7.26
N ARG A 144 -2.05 4.46 -6.90
CA ARG A 144 -0.88 4.34 -6.02
C ARG A 144 -1.26 3.87 -4.62
N HIS A 145 -2.38 4.35 -4.09
CA HIS A 145 -2.88 3.94 -2.79
C HIS A 145 -3.32 2.47 -2.79
N ILE A 146 -4.07 2.03 -3.81
CA ILE A 146 -4.49 0.63 -3.97
C ILE A 146 -3.28 -0.30 -3.97
N LYS A 147 -2.25 0.02 -4.76
CA LYS A 147 -1.02 -0.78 -4.85
C LYS A 147 -0.23 -0.78 -3.54
N ALA A 148 -0.06 0.37 -2.91
CA ALA A 148 0.64 0.48 -1.64
C ALA A 148 -0.08 -0.32 -0.54
N LEU A 149 -1.41 -0.24 -0.48
CA LEU A 149 -2.25 -0.98 0.47
C LEU A 149 -2.11 -2.50 0.28
N ALA A 150 -2.21 -2.97 -0.98
CA ALA A 150 -1.99 -4.38 -1.33
C ALA A 150 -0.61 -4.88 -0.90
N GLU A 151 0.44 -4.12 -1.21
CA GLU A 151 1.81 -4.46 -0.84
C GLU A 151 2.00 -4.45 0.69
N PHE A 152 1.38 -3.50 1.38
CA PHE A 152 1.45 -3.38 2.83
C PHE A 152 0.76 -4.55 3.55
N VAL A 153 -0.47 -4.88 3.17
CA VAL A 153 -1.18 -6.07 3.70
C VAL A 153 -0.34 -7.33 3.49
N ARG A 154 0.26 -7.49 2.32
CA ARG A 154 1.16 -8.62 2.02
C ARG A 154 2.43 -8.61 2.90
N LYS A 155 3.01 -7.44 3.20
CA LYS A 155 4.14 -7.34 4.13
C LYS A 155 3.75 -7.79 5.53
N VAL A 156 2.60 -7.34 6.03
CA VAL A 156 2.08 -7.74 7.34
C VAL A 156 1.80 -9.25 7.36
N TYR A 157 1.19 -9.79 6.30
CA TYR A 157 0.96 -11.24 6.17
C TYR A 157 2.25 -12.04 6.37
N LYS A 158 3.33 -11.64 5.69
CA LYS A 158 4.63 -12.31 5.79
C LYS A 158 5.24 -12.30 7.19
N LYS A 159 4.86 -11.33 8.03
CA LYS A 159 5.30 -11.24 9.42
C LYS A 159 4.46 -12.12 10.34
N LYS A 160 3.16 -12.27 10.05
CA LYS A 160 2.21 -13.08 10.82
C LYS A 160 2.26 -14.58 10.46
N CYS A 161 2.64 -14.91 9.23
CA CYS A 161 2.59 -16.28 8.71
C CYS A 161 3.74 -17.15 9.21
N TYR A 162 3.53 -18.47 9.25
CA TYR A 162 4.61 -19.42 9.47
C TYR A 162 5.38 -19.70 8.19
N LYS A 163 6.56 -20.31 8.32
CA LYS A 163 7.38 -20.73 7.16
C LYS A 163 6.70 -21.77 6.28
N SER A 164 5.71 -22.48 6.80
CA SER A 164 4.89 -23.48 6.09
C SER A 164 3.75 -22.87 5.28
N ASP A 165 3.34 -21.64 5.60
CA ASP A 165 2.18 -21.01 4.99
C ASP A 165 2.58 -20.45 3.60
N HIS A 166 1.65 -20.49 2.66
CA HIS A 166 1.88 -19.94 1.32
C HIS A 166 1.79 -18.42 1.37
N ILE A 167 2.81 -17.74 0.84
CA ILE A 167 2.81 -16.28 0.76
C ILE A 167 1.80 -15.85 -0.30
N PRO A 168 0.84 -14.97 0.03
CA PRO A 168 -0.18 -14.55 -0.90
C PRO A 168 0.44 -13.77 -2.06
N ARG A 169 -0.06 -14.07 -3.25
CA ARG A 169 0.24 -13.32 -4.47
C ARG A 169 -0.77 -12.18 -4.61
N ILE A 170 -0.28 -11.04 -5.10
CA ILE A 170 -1.16 -9.93 -5.47
C ILE A 170 -1.60 -10.19 -6.90
N GLU A 171 -2.89 -10.43 -7.07
CA GLU A 171 -3.53 -10.54 -8.38
C GLU A 171 -3.94 -9.15 -8.87
N GLY A 172 -3.89 -8.94 -10.18
CA GLY A 172 -4.17 -7.63 -10.78
C GLY A 172 -3.05 -6.61 -10.60
N LYS A 173 -1.78 -7.03 -10.49
CA LYS A 173 -0.63 -6.10 -10.36
C LYS A 173 -0.49 -5.11 -11.52
N ASP A 174 -0.90 -5.53 -12.71
CA ASP A 174 -0.90 -4.72 -13.93
C ASP A 174 -2.23 -3.96 -14.12
N SER A 175 -3.26 -4.32 -13.35
CA SER A 175 -4.52 -3.60 -13.29
C SER A 175 -4.43 -2.45 -12.29
N ASP A 176 -4.92 -1.29 -12.70
CA ASP A 176 -4.89 -0.09 -11.87
C ASP A 176 -6.15 0.09 -11.01
N GLU A 177 -7.22 -0.64 -11.35
CA GLU A 177 -8.56 -0.39 -10.80
C GLU A 177 -9.04 -1.48 -9.85
N TRP A 178 -8.45 -2.67 -9.95
CA TRP A 178 -8.82 -3.81 -9.13
C TRP A 178 -7.59 -4.67 -8.83
N MET A 179 -7.34 -4.86 -7.54
CA MET A 179 -6.38 -5.81 -7.02
C MET A 179 -7.07 -6.78 -6.06
N ALA A 180 -6.65 -8.04 -6.08
CA ALA A 180 -7.16 -9.07 -5.18
C ALA A 180 -6.00 -9.78 -4.46
N LEU A 181 -6.22 -10.08 -3.18
CA LEU A 181 -5.30 -10.84 -2.34
C LEU A 181 -6.09 -11.93 -1.61
N ASP A 182 -5.63 -13.17 -1.80
CA ASP A 182 -6.12 -14.31 -1.04
C ASP A 182 -5.29 -14.48 0.24
N LEU A 183 -5.90 -14.31 1.41
CA LEU A 183 -5.23 -14.45 2.71
C LEU A 183 -5.47 -15.83 3.34
N GLY A 184 -6.09 -16.77 2.61
CA GLY A 184 -6.44 -18.11 3.06
C GLY A 184 -7.90 -18.20 3.53
N ASN A 185 -8.22 -17.62 4.69
CA ASN A 185 -9.59 -17.58 5.21
C ASN A 185 -10.38 -16.33 4.74
N ILE A 186 -9.68 -15.29 4.29
CA ILE A 186 -10.26 -14.01 3.87
C ILE A 186 -9.83 -13.68 2.44
N ALA A 187 -10.80 -13.38 1.56
CA ALA A 187 -10.53 -12.81 0.24
C ALA A 187 -10.62 -11.27 0.30
N LEU A 188 -9.49 -10.59 0.15
CA LEU A 188 -9.43 -9.13 0.12
C LEU A 188 -9.47 -8.62 -1.32
N HIS A 189 -10.46 -7.77 -1.61
CA HIS A 189 -10.62 -7.08 -2.88
C HIS A 189 -10.45 -5.58 -2.67
N ILE A 190 -9.50 -4.97 -3.38
CA ILE A 190 -9.24 -3.54 -3.32
C ILE A 190 -9.61 -2.94 -4.68
N PHE A 191 -10.63 -2.08 -4.68
CA PHE A 191 -11.17 -1.44 -5.87
C PHE A 191 -10.88 0.06 -5.91
N SER A 192 -10.83 0.61 -7.12
CA SER A 192 -11.11 2.01 -7.38
C SER A 192 -12.62 2.28 -7.23
N ASP A 193 -13.00 3.48 -6.80
CA ASP A 193 -14.41 3.85 -6.61
C ASP A 193 -15.27 3.57 -7.86
N LYS A 194 -14.73 3.84 -9.06
CA LYS A 194 -15.42 3.56 -10.34
C LYS A 194 -15.63 2.07 -10.59
N ALA A 195 -14.59 1.26 -10.37
CA ALA A 195 -14.68 -0.18 -10.62
C ALA A 195 -15.64 -0.84 -9.65
N ARG A 196 -15.72 -0.35 -8.41
CA ARG A 196 -16.66 -0.86 -7.41
C ARG A 196 -18.12 -0.72 -7.82
N GLU A 197 -18.49 0.41 -8.42
CA GLU A 197 -19.86 0.63 -8.92
C GLU A 197 -20.21 -0.27 -10.11
N VAL A 198 -19.22 -0.58 -10.96
CA VAL A 198 -19.39 -1.43 -12.15
C VAL A 198 -19.51 -2.90 -11.78
N TYR A 199 -18.65 -3.41 -10.88
CA TYR A 199 -18.63 -4.83 -10.52
C TYR A 199 -19.60 -5.19 -9.40
N ASP A 200 -19.90 -4.26 -8.48
CA ASP A 200 -20.92 -4.38 -7.43
C ASP A 200 -20.89 -5.73 -6.66
N LEU A 201 -19.69 -6.14 -6.23
CA LEU A 201 -19.52 -7.40 -5.49
C LEU A 201 -20.24 -7.40 -4.15
N GLU A 202 -20.55 -6.23 -3.58
CA GLU A 202 -21.29 -6.13 -2.33
C GLU A 202 -22.69 -6.72 -2.48
N THR A 203 -23.40 -6.34 -3.54
CA THR A 203 -24.76 -6.82 -3.81
C THR A 203 -24.75 -8.32 -4.12
N LEU A 204 -23.79 -8.77 -4.93
CA LEU A 204 -23.63 -10.18 -5.29
C LEU A 204 -23.47 -11.07 -4.05
N TRP A 205 -22.61 -10.69 -3.10
CA TRP A 205 -22.30 -11.51 -1.93
C TRP A 205 -23.22 -11.25 -0.72
N ALA A 206 -23.90 -10.11 -0.66
CA ALA A 206 -24.85 -9.82 0.43
C ALA A 206 -26.25 -10.39 0.17
N VAL A 207 -26.76 -10.24 -1.05
CA VAL A 207 -28.16 -10.54 -1.38
C VAL A 207 -28.28 -11.78 -2.27
N GLY A 208 -27.26 -12.06 -3.10
CA GLY A 208 -27.30 -13.13 -4.09
C GLY A 208 -27.77 -12.65 -5.46
N PRO A 209 -27.45 -13.40 -6.54
CA PRO A 209 -27.74 -12.99 -7.91
C PRO A 209 -29.24 -12.87 -8.21
N GLU A 210 -30.11 -13.59 -7.49
CA GLU A 210 -31.55 -13.59 -7.73
C GLU A 210 -32.25 -12.27 -7.34
N TYR A 211 -31.58 -11.42 -6.54
CA TYR A 211 -32.13 -10.15 -6.06
C TYR A 211 -31.46 -8.93 -6.67
N ASP A 212 -30.46 -9.09 -7.55
CA ASP A 212 -29.81 -7.96 -8.21
C ASP A 212 -30.69 -7.42 -9.37
N GLU A 213 -31.14 -6.17 -9.23
CA GLU A 213 -31.92 -5.47 -10.26
C GLU A 213 -31.11 -5.23 -11.53
N LYS A 214 -29.78 -5.04 -11.42
CA LYS A 214 -28.90 -4.86 -12.59
C LYS A 214 -28.80 -6.13 -13.41
N MET A 215 -28.78 -7.30 -12.77
CA MET A 215 -28.81 -8.60 -13.46
C MET A 215 -30.17 -8.90 -14.09
N LYS A 216 -31.26 -8.38 -13.52
CA LYS A 216 -32.61 -8.53 -14.09
C LYS A 216 -32.85 -7.68 -15.34
N GLN A 217 -32.11 -6.60 -15.53
CA GLN A 217 -32.13 -5.83 -16.77
C GLN A 217 -31.37 -6.60 -17.86
N LYS A 218 -32.00 -7.62 -18.45
CA LYS A 218 -31.47 -8.23 -19.68
C LYS A 218 -31.36 -7.16 -20.75
N SER A 219 -30.26 -7.19 -21.51
CA SER A 219 -30.15 -6.34 -22.69
C SER A 219 -31.13 -6.82 -23.75
N ASP A 220 -31.74 -5.89 -24.48
CA ASP A 220 -32.72 -6.20 -25.54
C ASP A 220 -32.22 -7.29 -26.50
N VAL A 221 -30.91 -7.32 -26.76
CA VAL A 221 -30.25 -8.28 -27.65
C VAL A 221 -30.28 -9.71 -27.08
N VAL A 222 -30.11 -9.88 -25.77
CA VAL A 222 -30.12 -11.18 -25.10
C VAL A 222 -31.54 -11.74 -25.06
N ASP A 223 -32.54 -10.88 -24.81
CA ASP A 223 -33.95 -11.26 -24.88
C ASP A 223 -34.36 -11.69 -26.28
N ILE A 224 -33.90 -10.97 -27.31
CA ILE A 224 -34.11 -11.35 -28.70
C ILE A 224 -33.49 -12.73 -28.96
N PHE A 225 -32.24 -12.96 -28.55
CA PHE A 225 -31.55 -14.24 -28.81
C PHE A 225 -32.22 -15.43 -28.11
N GLU A 226 -32.69 -15.26 -26.88
CA GLU A 226 -33.42 -16.30 -26.15
C GLU A 226 -34.76 -16.62 -26.80
N ASN A 227 -35.49 -15.60 -27.27
CA ASN A 227 -36.74 -15.80 -28.00
C ASN A 227 -36.52 -16.58 -29.30
N TYR A 228 -35.46 -16.26 -30.06
CA TYR A 228 -35.09 -17.03 -31.24
C TYR A 228 -34.67 -18.47 -30.89
N SER A 229 -33.89 -18.66 -29.83
CA SER A 229 -33.45 -20.00 -29.40
C SER A 229 -34.64 -20.86 -28.95
N SER A 230 -35.62 -20.27 -28.27
CA SER A 230 -36.90 -20.92 -27.96
C SER A 230 -37.63 -21.34 -29.23
N TYR A 231 -37.79 -20.41 -30.18
CA TYR A 231 -38.50 -20.66 -31.43
C TYR A 231 -37.87 -21.80 -32.25
N LEU A 232 -36.54 -21.86 -32.31
CA LEU A 232 -35.82 -22.90 -33.04
C LEU A 232 -35.92 -24.28 -32.39
N LYS A 233 -36.13 -24.38 -31.06
CA LYS A 233 -36.31 -25.66 -30.37
C LYS A 233 -37.60 -26.37 -30.77
N ASP A 234 -38.63 -25.61 -31.14
CA ASP A 234 -39.94 -26.13 -31.50
C ASP A 234 -40.00 -26.61 -32.96
N LEU A 235 -38.98 -26.31 -33.77
CA LEU A 235 -38.90 -26.75 -35.15
C LEU A 235 -38.43 -28.20 -35.22
N LYS A 236 -39.27 -29.06 -35.81
CA LYS A 236 -38.87 -30.40 -36.22
C LYS A 236 -38.17 -30.34 -37.59
N PRO A 237 -37.12 -31.16 -37.81
CA PRO A 237 -36.51 -31.26 -39.13
C PRO A 237 -37.54 -31.78 -40.15
N LEU A 238 -37.49 -31.25 -41.37
CA LEU A 238 -38.31 -31.73 -42.48
C LEU A 238 -37.92 -33.19 -42.80
N GLU A 239 -38.91 -34.07 -42.78
CA GLU A 239 -38.80 -35.48 -43.21
C GLU A 239 -38.57 -35.61 -44.72
#